data_AF-A0A4R2R890-F1
#
_entry.id   AF-A0A4R2R890-F1
#
_cell.length_a   1.000
_cell.length_b   1.000
_cell.length_c   1.000
_cell.angle_alpha   90.00
_cell.angle_beta   90.00
_cell.angle_gamma   90.00
#
_symmetry.space_group_name_H-M   'P 1'
#
loop_
_entity.id
_entity.type
_entity.pdbx_description
1 polymer ?
#
loop_
_entity_poly.entity_id
_entity_poly.type
_entity_poly.pdbx_seq_one_letter_code
_entity_poly.pdbx_strand_id
1 'polypeptide(L)'
;MIQCQEVQEAIWSADLTPEMIEHVLSCSACQKEQNLVQGIGMTLDLEEIPMPSRSLLPPQAEIARAVNAHRWRRFSRYATAGVAAACVLFVAVQVPGYISKPSRDASMQSSGSGAPVNKEMSTEREDGNQSSIFESGGLKKDELKMSNMADALSPKITQLLSKYSWTPSGEAVHQQTVTLPDSFQDAPGVYPQGLYWAKHNLFSKDIGLDLTRYLGETVVAHTILLKEMWDDGLKMNTEAIVLEKDGEVVGAWLEKGGEMAASLQRRDFADLAGVSWDEWLQQEGQVSYTDGPDAEMKDWTPQQVILKYYEAIQNGNYATAYNLYSKAYQSTFWTYETGQTLIAKEWSRGGLSPQNLTFAKVIDVQAVKAPDVWVPAESYKGSRLGRKPVGEQQYQVTLDVKYKTQTEQPDGINALFVGVVKESQNAPWKIEWIDTSAR
;
A
#
# COMPACT_ATOMS: atom_id res chain seq x y z
N MET A 1 6.30 22.16 43.35
CA MET A 1 7.33 21.14 43.57
C MET A 1 6.64 19.81 43.40
N ILE A 2 7.02 19.05 42.37
CA ILE A 2 6.49 17.70 42.14
C ILE A 2 7.06 16.79 43.22
N GLN A 3 6.22 15.98 43.85
CA GLN A 3 6.65 15.03 44.89
C GLN A 3 7.23 13.79 44.22
N CYS A 4 8.33 13.25 44.75
CA CYS A 4 8.95 12.05 44.17
C CYS A 4 7.97 10.85 44.13
N GLN A 5 7.04 10.76 45.08
CA GLN A 5 6.03 9.71 45.11
C GLN A 5 5.13 9.73 43.86
N GLU A 6 4.65 10.90 43.46
CA GLU A 6 3.78 11.04 42.27
C GLU A 6 4.54 10.67 40.99
N VAL A 7 5.82 11.04 40.90
CA VAL A 7 6.67 10.67 39.76
C VAL A 7 6.93 9.16 39.73
N GLN A 8 7.18 8.54 40.88
CA GLN A 8 7.39 7.10 40.96
C GLN A 8 6.14 6.32 40.55
N GLU A 9 4.94 6.73 40.99
CA GLU A 9 3.68 6.13 40.54
C GLU A 9 3.51 6.25 39.01
N ALA A 10 3.83 7.43 38.45
CA ALA A 10 3.78 7.66 37.00
C ALA A 10 4.81 6.84 36.20
N ILE A 11 5.98 6.54 36.76
CA ILE A 11 6.97 5.63 36.14
C ILE A 11 6.38 4.23 35.97
N TRP A 12 5.66 3.71 36.98
CA TRP A 12 5.08 2.36 36.93
C TRP A 12 3.82 2.26 36.05
N SER A 13 3.08 3.36 35.86
CA SER A 13 1.92 3.42 34.95
C SER A 13 2.27 3.83 33.51
N ALA A 14 3.53 4.19 33.26
CA ALA A 14 4.01 4.78 32.00
C ALA A 14 3.30 6.10 31.59
N ASP A 15 2.80 6.88 32.56
CA ASP A 15 2.06 8.13 32.35
C ASP A 15 2.85 9.36 32.84
N LEU A 16 4.05 9.55 32.29
CA LEU A 16 4.96 10.64 32.66
C LEU A 16 4.66 11.93 31.89
N THR A 17 4.37 13.02 32.61
CA THR A 17 4.29 14.37 32.01
C THR A 17 5.69 14.95 31.72
N PRO A 18 5.82 15.97 30.85
CA PRO A 18 7.11 16.61 30.57
C PRO A 18 7.83 17.13 31.82
N GLU A 19 7.09 17.71 32.78
CA GLU A 19 7.66 18.21 34.03
C GLU A 19 8.14 17.07 34.93
N MET A 20 7.46 15.92 34.90
CA MET A 20 7.90 14.71 35.61
C MET A 20 9.16 14.14 34.97
N ILE A 21 9.30 14.18 33.65
CA ILE A 21 10.51 13.74 32.94
C ILE A 21 11.71 14.61 33.37
N GLU A 22 11.56 15.93 33.42
CA GLU A 22 12.61 16.83 33.94
C GLU A 22 12.96 16.52 35.40
N HIS A 23 11.96 16.16 36.22
CA HIS A 23 12.19 15.71 37.59
C HIS A 23 12.98 14.39 37.64
N VAL A 24 12.64 13.41 36.80
CA VAL A 24 13.38 12.14 36.71
C VAL A 24 14.83 12.42 36.30
N LEU A 25 15.09 13.31 35.35
CA LEU A 25 16.45 13.65 34.92
C LEU A 25 17.29 14.35 36.00
N SER A 26 16.66 14.99 36.98
CA SER A 26 17.34 15.73 38.05
C SER A 26 17.34 15.05 39.42
N CYS A 27 16.46 14.07 39.66
CA CYS A 27 16.28 13.39 40.94
C CYS A 27 16.82 11.95 40.92
N SER A 28 17.90 11.70 41.67
CA SER A 28 18.57 10.40 41.72
C SER A 28 17.70 9.25 42.25
N ALA A 29 16.70 9.54 43.09
CA ALA A 29 15.74 8.54 43.56
C ALA A 29 14.78 8.09 42.44
N CYS A 30 14.29 9.02 41.62
CA CYS A 30 13.40 8.71 40.51
C CYS A 30 14.15 8.04 39.35
N GLN A 31 15.42 8.37 39.11
CA GLN A 31 16.26 7.66 38.13
C GLN A 31 16.45 6.18 38.51
N LYS A 32 16.69 5.90 39.79
CA LYS A 32 16.81 4.51 40.28
C LYS A 32 15.53 3.73 40.05
N GLU A 33 14.37 4.35 40.29
CA GLU A 33 13.07 3.72 40.05
C GLU A 33 12.84 3.45 38.56
N GLN A 34 13.15 4.42 37.68
CA GLN A 34 13.04 4.23 36.23
C GLN A 34 13.92 3.08 35.73
N ASN A 35 15.17 3.03 36.18
CA ASN A 35 16.10 1.95 35.82
C ASN A 35 15.61 0.59 36.33
N LEU A 36 14.97 0.54 37.51
CA LEU A 36 14.39 -0.69 38.05
C LEU A 36 13.26 -1.21 37.16
N VAL A 37 12.31 -0.34 36.77
CA VAL A 37 11.20 -0.71 35.89
C VAL A 37 11.69 -1.17 34.52
N GLN A 38 12.67 -0.47 33.93
CA GLN A 38 13.30 -0.90 32.68
C GLN A 38 13.98 -2.27 32.81
N GLY A 39 14.70 -2.50 33.92
CA GLY A 39 15.34 -3.79 34.19
C GLY A 39 14.35 -4.95 34.34
N ILE A 40 13.19 -4.71 34.97
CA ILE A 40 12.12 -5.70 35.07
C ILE A 40 11.55 -6.02 33.69
N GLY A 41 11.27 -5.00 32.87
CA GLY A 41 10.80 -5.18 31.49
C GLY A 41 11.74 -6.06 30.67
N MET A 42 13.04 -5.76 30.69
CA MET A 42 14.06 -6.58 30.02
C MET A 42 14.14 -8.02 30.56
N THR A 43 13.92 -8.21 31.86
CA THR A 43 13.94 -9.56 32.45
C THR A 43 12.72 -10.37 32.04
N LEU A 44 11.54 -9.75 32.01
CA LEU A 44 10.30 -10.39 31.56
C LEU A 44 10.35 -10.75 30.06
N ASP A 45 10.98 -9.91 29.23
CA ASP A 45 11.17 -10.20 27.80
C ASP A 45 12.11 -11.40 27.56
N LEU A 46 12.97 -11.73 28.54
CA LEU A 46 13.89 -12.87 28.48
C LEU A 46 13.31 -14.15 29.10
N GLU A 47 12.22 -14.06 29.88
CA GLU A 47 11.54 -15.25 30.36
C GLU A 47 10.77 -15.92 29.21
N GLU A 48 11.19 -17.14 28.86
CA GLU A 48 10.44 -17.97 27.92
C GLU A 48 9.05 -18.24 28.48
N ILE A 49 8.03 -17.64 27.88
CA ILE A 49 6.63 -17.96 28.19
C ILE A 49 6.44 -19.46 27.89
N PRO A 50 6.16 -20.29 28.91
CA PRO A 50 6.07 -21.72 28.70
C PRO A 50 4.94 -22.00 27.71
N MET A 51 5.29 -22.64 26.58
CA MET A 51 4.29 -23.05 25.62
C MET A 51 3.27 -23.96 26.32
N PRO A 52 1.96 -23.71 26.17
CA PRO A 52 0.96 -24.54 26.80
C PRO A 52 1.14 -25.99 26.34
N SER A 53 1.27 -26.90 27.31
CA SER A 53 1.54 -28.33 27.07
C SER A 53 0.42 -29.06 26.32
N ARG A 54 -0.71 -28.37 26.08
CA ARG A 54 -1.80 -28.77 25.21
C ARG A 54 -2.25 -27.56 24.41
N SER A 55 -2.51 -27.76 23.12
CA SER A 55 -3.15 -26.76 22.30
C SER A 55 -4.49 -26.37 22.93
N LEU A 56 -4.68 -25.07 23.18
CA LEU A 56 -5.98 -24.50 23.56
C LEU A 56 -6.96 -24.49 22.37
N LEU A 57 -6.46 -24.78 21.16
CA LEU A 57 -7.29 -24.95 19.99
C LEU A 57 -7.87 -26.36 19.99
N PRO A 58 -9.21 -26.51 19.87
CA PRO A 58 -9.80 -27.82 19.65
C PRO A 58 -9.26 -28.43 18.34
N PRO A 59 -9.23 -29.76 18.21
CA PRO A 59 -8.76 -30.42 17.00
C PRO A 59 -9.44 -29.86 15.75
N GLN A 60 -8.71 -29.75 14.63
CA GLN A 60 -9.26 -29.21 13.37
C GLN A 60 -10.57 -29.89 12.94
N ALA A 61 -10.74 -31.17 13.25
CA ALA A 61 -11.99 -31.90 13.00
C ALA A 61 -13.18 -31.35 13.78
N GLU A 62 -12.97 -30.85 14.99
CA GLU A 62 -14.01 -30.25 15.83
C GLU A 62 -14.33 -28.83 15.38
N ILE A 63 -13.32 -28.05 14.99
CA ILE A 63 -13.50 -26.73 14.34
C ILE A 63 -14.30 -26.88 13.05
N ALA A 64 -13.92 -27.79 12.17
CA ALA A 64 -14.62 -28.06 10.91
C ALA A 64 -16.08 -28.50 11.14
N ARG A 65 -16.32 -29.32 12.18
CA ARG A 65 -17.67 -29.76 12.56
C ARG A 65 -18.53 -28.59 13.05
N ALA A 66 -17.97 -27.70 13.88
CA ALA A 66 -18.66 -26.50 14.35
C ALA A 66 -18.99 -25.52 13.22
N VAL A 67 -18.03 -25.27 12.31
CA VAL A 67 -18.23 -24.41 11.14
C VAL A 67 -19.30 -24.97 10.22
N ASN A 68 -19.27 -26.27 9.92
CA ASN A 68 -20.28 -26.92 9.09
C ASN A 68 -21.68 -26.90 9.73
N ALA A 69 -21.78 -27.12 11.05
CA ALA A 69 -23.03 -27.01 11.78
C ALA A 69 -23.60 -25.59 11.74
N HIS A 70 -22.75 -24.57 11.81
CA HIS A 70 -23.18 -23.17 11.71
C HIS A 70 -23.59 -22.77 10.28
N ARG A 71 -22.91 -23.29 9.25
CA ARG A 71 -23.25 -23.10 7.83
C ARG A 71 -24.64 -23.66 7.50
N TRP A 72 -24.95 -24.85 8.01
CA TRP A 72 -26.27 -25.47 7.85
C TRP A 72 -27.41 -24.68 8.52
N ARG A 73 -27.17 -24.11 9.70
CA ARG A 73 -28.17 -23.25 10.40
C ARG A 73 -28.47 -21.97 9.63
N ARG A 74 -27.51 -21.39 8.90
CA ARG A 74 -27.78 -20.22 8.03
C ARG A 74 -28.61 -20.62 6.82
N PHE A 75 -28.28 -21.75 6.18
CA PHE A 75 -29.04 -22.25 5.03
C PHE A 75 -30.50 -22.54 5.38
N SER A 76 -30.78 -23.10 6.57
CA SER A 76 -32.16 -23.38 6.99
C SER A 76 -32.98 -22.11 7.22
N ARG A 77 -32.36 -21.01 7.69
CA ARG A 77 -33.04 -19.72 7.88
C ARG A 77 -33.39 -19.03 6.55
N TYR A 78 -32.53 -19.15 5.53
CA TYR A 78 -32.82 -18.61 4.20
C TYR A 78 -33.84 -19.46 3.44
N ALA A 79 -33.81 -20.78 3.61
CA ALA A 79 -34.81 -21.67 3.04
C ALA A 79 -36.22 -21.40 3.59
N THR A 80 -36.37 -21.16 4.90
CA THR A 80 -37.68 -20.83 5.49
C THR A 80 -38.17 -19.44 5.10
N ALA A 81 -37.28 -18.45 4.98
CA ALA A 81 -37.66 -17.12 4.47
C ALA A 81 -38.09 -17.15 2.99
N GLY A 82 -37.40 -17.94 2.16
CA GLY A 82 -37.76 -18.14 0.75
C GLY A 82 -39.11 -18.84 0.57
N VAL A 83 -39.39 -19.87 1.39
CA VAL A 83 -40.69 -20.56 1.39
C VAL A 83 -41.81 -19.63 1.87
N ALA A 84 -41.58 -18.82 2.91
CA ALA A 84 -42.58 -17.85 3.36
C ALA A 84 -42.89 -16.79 2.29
N ALA A 85 -41.87 -16.27 1.59
CA ALA A 85 -42.06 -15.33 0.49
C ALA A 85 -42.82 -15.96 -0.71
N ALA A 86 -42.52 -17.22 -1.04
CA ALA A 86 -43.24 -17.97 -2.07
C ALA A 86 -44.72 -18.21 -1.69
N CYS A 87 -45.01 -18.48 -0.42
CA CYS A 87 -46.39 -18.63 0.07
C CYS A 87 -47.18 -17.30 0.01
N VAL A 88 -46.55 -16.17 0.34
CA VAL A 88 -47.18 -14.84 0.23
C VAL A 88 -47.48 -14.49 -1.23
N LEU A 89 -46.55 -14.81 -2.15
CA LEU A 89 -46.76 -14.63 -3.58
C LEU A 89 -47.89 -15.52 -4.10
N PHE A 90 -47.98 -16.79 -3.68
CA PHE A 90 -49.07 -17.69 -4.11
C PHE A 90 -50.46 -17.23 -3.64
N VAL A 91 -50.57 -16.62 -2.46
CA VAL A 91 -51.85 -16.05 -1.97
C VAL A 91 -52.24 -14.82 -2.78
N ALA A 92 -51.28 -14.03 -3.27
CA ALA A 92 -51.56 -12.86 -4.10
C ALA A 92 -52.08 -13.21 -5.51
N VAL A 93 -51.75 -14.39 -6.06
CA VAL A 93 -52.22 -14.81 -7.41
C VAL A 93 -53.60 -15.49 -7.37
N GLN A 94 -54.12 -15.88 -6.20
CA GLN A 94 -55.41 -16.58 -6.09
C GLN A 94 -56.60 -15.70 -5.69
N VAL A 95 -56.45 -14.37 -5.63
CA VAL A 95 -57.60 -13.45 -5.49
C VAL A 95 -58.08 -13.06 -6.89
N PRO A 96 -59.22 -13.57 -7.38
CA PRO A 96 -59.74 -13.19 -8.69
C PRO A 96 -60.48 -11.86 -8.52
N GLY A 97 -60.03 -10.83 -9.22
CA GLY A 97 -60.89 -9.68 -9.51
C GLY A 97 -60.35 -8.30 -9.19
N TYR A 98 -59.11 -7.97 -9.53
CA TYR A 98 -58.75 -6.58 -9.86
C TYR A 98 -57.57 -6.62 -10.82
N ILE A 99 -57.86 -6.45 -12.11
CA ILE A 99 -57.05 -5.79 -13.15
C ILE A 99 -57.79 -6.06 -14.48
N SER A 100 -58.56 -5.08 -14.90
CA SER A 100 -59.12 -4.98 -16.24
C SER A 100 -57.99 -4.68 -17.23
N LYS A 101 -57.92 -5.49 -18.29
CA LYS A 101 -57.13 -5.18 -19.50
C LYS A 101 -57.84 -4.11 -20.36
N PRO A 102 -57.11 -3.48 -21.28
CA PRO A 102 -57.53 -3.65 -22.67
C PRO A 102 -56.40 -4.18 -23.58
N SER A 103 -56.88 -4.81 -24.64
CA SER A 103 -56.24 -5.58 -25.71
C SER A 103 -55.33 -4.77 -26.65
N ARG A 104 -54.32 -5.42 -27.22
CA ARG A 104 -54.25 -5.64 -28.68
C ARG A 104 -53.19 -6.68 -29.08
N ASP A 105 -53.54 -7.41 -30.13
CA ASP A 105 -52.85 -8.53 -30.78
C ASP A 105 -51.58 -8.15 -31.55
N ALA A 106 -50.64 -9.09 -31.70
CA ALA A 106 -50.42 -9.83 -32.96
C ALA A 106 -49.08 -10.64 -32.96
N SER A 107 -49.20 -11.95 -33.23
CA SER A 107 -48.36 -12.87 -34.06
C SER A 107 -46.83 -12.67 -34.15
N MET A 108 -45.94 -13.67 -34.02
CA MET A 108 -45.73 -14.91 -34.81
C MET A 108 -44.71 -15.79 -34.03
N GLN A 109 -44.87 -17.12 -33.92
CA GLN A 109 -44.14 -18.19 -34.69
C GLN A 109 -42.63 -17.93 -34.86
N SER A 110 -41.66 -18.83 -34.63
CA SER A 110 -41.66 -20.30 -34.49
C SER A 110 -40.27 -20.84 -34.04
N SER A 111 -40.27 -21.93 -33.25
CA SER A 111 -39.45 -23.17 -33.30
C SER A 111 -37.93 -23.20 -33.60
N GLY A 112 -37.23 -24.05 -32.83
CA GLY A 112 -36.06 -24.85 -33.25
C GLY A 112 -34.84 -24.72 -32.30
N SER A 113 -34.70 -25.53 -31.24
CA SER A 113 -34.06 -26.87 -31.18
C SER A 113 -32.59 -26.92 -31.65
N GLY A 114 -31.66 -27.26 -30.74
CA GLY A 114 -30.33 -27.77 -31.11
C GLY A 114 -29.23 -27.50 -30.09
N ALA A 115 -28.93 -28.49 -29.26
CA ALA A 115 -27.66 -28.68 -28.55
C ALA A 115 -27.30 -30.17 -28.70
N PRO A 116 -26.10 -30.64 -28.31
CA PRO A 116 -24.75 -30.09 -28.49
C PRO A 116 -23.81 -31.15 -29.12
N VAL A 117 -22.59 -30.80 -29.54
CA VAL A 117 -21.54 -31.82 -29.80
C VAL A 117 -20.18 -31.39 -29.26
N ASN A 118 -19.50 -32.40 -28.73
CA ASN A 118 -18.38 -32.41 -27.81
C ASN A 118 -17.05 -31.84 -28.30
N LYS A 119 -16.30 -31.43 -27.28
CA LYS A 119 -14.89 -31.09 -27.22
C LYS A 119 -14.11 -32.38 -26.87
N GLU A 120 -13.17 -32.78 -27.72
CA GLU A 120 -12.05 -33.67 -27.33
C GLU A 120 -10.77 -32.96 -27.78
N MET A 121 -9.93 -32.58 -26.81
CA MET A 121 -8.55 -32.20 -27.08
C MET A 121 -7.70 -32.75 -25.95
N SER A 122 -6.90 -33.73 -26.34
CA SER A 122 -5.94 -34.48 -25.54
C SER A 122 -4.81 -33.59 -25.02
N THR A 123 -4.56 -33.68 -23.71
CA THR A 123 -3.36 -33.18 -23.05
C THR A 123 -2.27 -34.25 -23.07
N GLU A 124 -1.17 -33.99 -23.77
CA GLU A 124 0.10 -34.66 -23.52
C GLU A 124 0.85 -33.87 -22.43
N ARG A 125 1.19 -34.59 -21.36
CA ARG A 125 2.13 -34.18 -20.31
C ARG A 125 3.48 -34.77 -20.69
N GLU A 126 4.50 -33.92 -20.81
CA GLU A 126 5.89 -34.35 -20.71
C GLU A 126 6.45 -33.94 -19.35
N ASP A 127 6.95 -34.95 -18.65
CA ASP A 127 7.65 -34.85 -17.37
C ASP A 127 9.05 -34.27 -17.58
N GLY A 128 9.33 -33.16 -16.90
CA GLY A 128 10.66 -32.53 -16.83
C GLY A 128 11.14 -32.46 -15.38
N ASN A 129 11.65 -33.59 -14.89
CA ASN A 129 12.33 -33.72 -13.61
C ASN A 129 13.69 -33.00 -13.67
N GLN A 130 13.85 -31.88 -12.95
CA GLN A 130 15.18 -31.36 -12.59
C GLN A 130 15.21 -30.93 -11.12
N SER A 131 15.90 -31.77 -10.35
CA SER A 131 16.50 -31.47 -9.07
C SER A 131 17.70 -30.52 -9.24
N SER A 132 17.70 -29.39 -8.53
CA SER A 132 18.92 -28.62 -8.21
C SER A 132 18.71 -27.96 -6.84
N ILE A 133 19.26 -28.53 -5.77
CA ILE A 133 20.54 -28.12 -5.17
C ILE A 133 20.56 -26.61 -4.92
N PHE A 134 20.24 -26.25 -3.68
CA PHE A 134 20.49 -24.94 -3.09
C PHE A 134 22.00 -24.77 -2.93
N GLU A 135 22.63 -24.11 -3.90
CA GLU A 135 23.88 -23.40 -3.65
C GLU A 135 23.52 -21.96 -3.28
N SER A 136 23.79 -21.60 -2.03
CA SER A 136 23.79 -20.23 -1.53
C SER A 136 24.91 -19.45 -2.22
N GLY A 137 24.63 -18.96 -3.42
CA GLY A 137 25.45 -17.98 -4.14
C GLY A 137 25.25 -16.60 -3.54
N GLY A 138 26.27 -16.11 -2.83
CA GLY A 138 26.30 -14.77 -2.25
C GLY A 138 26.03 -13.69 -3.29
N LEU A 139 25.07 -12.82 -2.96
CA LEU A 139 24.89 -11.55 -3.65
C LEU A 139 26.18 -10.74 -3.54
N LYS A 140 26.76 -10.43 -4.70
CA LYS A 140 27.86 -9.47 -4.81
C LYS A 140 27.36 -8.14 -4.25
N LYS A 141 28.06 -7.70 -3.21
CA LYS A 141 27.97 -6.40 -2.59
C LYS A 141 28.48 -5.38 -3.61
N ASP A 142 27.59 -4.83 -4.42
CA ASP A 142 27.94 -3.64 -5.21
C ASP A 142 28.37 -2.54 -4.23
N GLU A 143 29.51 -1.93 -4.55
CA GLU A 143 30.34 -1.15 -3.64
C GLU A 143 29.61 0.09 -3.07
N LEU A 144 28.98 -0.07 -1.90
CA LEU A 144 28.72 1.05 -0.99
C LEU A 144 30.07 1.58 -0.50
N LYS A 145 30.60 2.63 -1.15
CA LYS A 145 31.65 3.45 -0.54
C LYS A 145 31.01 4.29 0.55
N MET A 146 31.02 3.79 1.79
CA MET A 146 31.02 4.67 2.95
C MET A 146 32.39 5.36 2.99
N SER A 147 32.51 6.51 2.34
CA SER A 147 33.67 7.38 2.49
C SER A 147 33.60 8.06 3.85
N ASN A 148 34.57 7.74 4.72
CA ASN A 148 34.81 8.47 5.95
C ASN A 148 35.54 9.80 5.64
N MET A 149 35.13 10.85 6.35
CA MET A 149 35.66 12.23 6.38
C MET A 149 35.27 13.16 5.21
N ALA A 150 34.32 14.06 5.51
CA ALA A 150 34.36 15.47 5.11
C ALA A 150 34.70 15.79 3.64
N ASP A 151 34.02 15.16 2.69
CA ASP A 151 33.76 15.86 1.44
C ASP A 151 32.84 17.02 1.79
N ALA A 152 33.45 18.20 1.97
CA ALA A 152 32.72 19.42 2.13
C ALA A 152 31.67 19.47 1.02
N LEU A 153 30.41 19.64 1.42
CA LEU A 153 29.29 19.82 0.51
C LEU A 153 29.73 20.78 -0.60
N SER A 154 29.46 20.42 -1.86
CA SER A 154 29.76 21.30 -3.00
C SER A 154 29.29 22.73 -2.67
N PRO A 155 30.12 23.77 -2.89
CA PRO A 155 29.75 25.14 -2.57
C PRO A 155 28.43 25.57 -3.20
N LYS A 156 28.09 25.02 -4.38
CA LYS A 156 26.81 25.27 -5.06
C LYS A 156 25.62 24.66 -4.33
N ILE A 157 25.77 23.46 -3.78
CA ILE A 157 24.72 22.83 -2.95
C ILE A 157 24.50 23.69 -1.70
N THR A 158 25.57 24.09 -1.02
CA THR A 158 25.47 24.96 0.17
C THR A 158 24.82 26.30 -0.16
N GLN A 159 25.19 26.91 -1.30
CA GLN A 159 24.60 28.15 -1.77
C GLN A 159 23.11 28.00 -2.11
N LEU A 160 22.72 26.90 -2.76
CA LEU A 160 21.32 26.59 -3.07
C LEU A 160 20.49 26.47 -1.79
N LEU A 161 20.94 25.65 -0.83
CA LEU A 161 20.22 25.44 0.43
C LEU A 161 20.10 26.75 1.22
N SER A 162 21.19 27.51 1.31
CA SER A 162 21.19 28.81 1.99
C SER A 162 20.24 29.82 1.33
N LYS A 163 20.14 29.84 -0.01
CA LYS A 163 19.18 30.70 -0.74
C LYS A 163 17.73 30.46 -0.30
N TYR A 164 17.38 29.24 0.10
CA TYR A 164 16.03 28.87 0.55
C TYR A 164 15.90 28.73 2.08
N SER A 165 16.89 29.24 2.82
CA SER A 165 16.95 29.22 4.29
C SER A 165 16.95 27.81 4.87
N TRP A 166 17.79 26.93 4.30
CA TRP A 166 18.08 25.60 4.83
C TRP A 166 19.56 25.47 5.19
N THR A 167 19.82 24.89 6.35
CA THR A 167 21.16 24.73 6.90
C THR A 167 21.46 23.23 7.06
N PRO A 168 22.50 22.70 6.40
CA PRO A 168 22.97 21.33 6.66
C PRO A 168 23.29 21.12 8.14
N SER A 169 22.92 19.97 8.69
CA SER A 169 23.16 19.63 10.10
C SER A 169 24.65 19.54 10.45
N GLY A 170 25.47 19.18 9.46
CA GLY A 170 26.89 18.83 9.62
C GLY A 170 27.12 17.33 9.78
N GLU A 171 26.05 16.53 9.76
CA GLU A 171 26.14 15.07 9.69
C GLU A 171 26.64 14.58 8.33
N ALA A 172 26.99 13.29 8.26
CA ALA A 172 27.48 12.68 7.04
C ALA A 172 26.41 12.73 5.93
N VAL A 173 26.83 13.18 4.76
CA VAL A 173 25.99 13.26 3.57
C VAL A 173 25.98 11.89 2.90
N HIS A 174 24.80 11.33 2.71
CA HIS A 174 24.69 10.11 1.93
C HIS A 174 24.70 10.47 0.44
N GLN A 175 25.53 9.77 -0.33
CA GLN A 175 25.65 9.97 -1.78
C GLN A 175 25.35 8.67 -2.50
N GLN A 176 24.61 8.79 -3.60
CA GLN A 176 24.31 7.66 -4.47
C GLN A 176 24.25 8.10 -5.93
N THR A 177 24.76 7.23 -6.81
CA THR A 177 24.64 7.43 -8.25
C THR A 177 23.31 6.83 -8.73
N VAL A 178 22.50 7.64 -9.40
CA VAL A 178 21.18 7.23 -9.90
C VAL A 178 21.05 7.61 -11.37
N THR A 179 20.36 6.76 -12.14
CA THR A 179 20.02 7.06 -13.54
C THR A 179 18.57 7.49 -13.61
N LEU A 180 18.34 8.67 -14.17
CA LEU A 180 17.00 9.18 -14.43
C LEU A 180 16.35 8.32 -15.52
N PRO A 181 15.04 8.03 -15.44
CA PRO A 181 14.36 7.23 -16.45
C PRO A 181 14.38 7.96 -17.79
N ASP A 182 14.25 7.21 -18.89
CA ASP A 182 14.16 7.81 -20.25
C ASP A 182 12.88 8.62 -20.45
N SER A 183 11.87 8.38 -19.61
CA SER A 183 10.58 9.06 -19.64
C SER A 183 9.97 9.11 -18.24
N PHE A 184 9.14 10.12 -18.00
CA PHE A 184 8.27 10.20 -16.82
C PHE A 184 6.94 9.47 -16.99
N GLN A 185 6.68 8.93 -18.18
CA GLN A 185 5.48 8.15 -18.44
C GLN A 185 5.49 6.84 -17.67
N ASP A 186 4.35 6.52 -17.09
CA ASP A 186 4.10 5.22 -16.51
C ASP A 186 3.82 4.19 -17.59
N ALA A 187 4.34 2.98 -17.38
CA ALA A 187 4.03 1.83 -18.22
C ALA A 187 3.28 0.78 -17.38
N PRO A 188 2.19 0.20 -17.91
CA PRO A 188 1.39 -0.79 -17.19
C PRO A 188 2.22 -1.96 -16.63
N GLY A 189 2.12 -2.16 -15.32
CA GLY A 189 2.79 -3.26 -14.61
C GLY A 189 4.31 -3.11 -14.46
N VAL A 190 4.89 -2.02 -14.96
CA VAL A 190 6.27 -1.62 -14.69
C VAL A 190 6.30 -0.88 -13.37
N TYR A 191 7.40 -1.03 -12.62
CA TYR A 191 7.59 -0.26 -11.39
C TYR A 191 7.58 1.24 -11.71
N PRO A 192 6.79 2.08 -11.01
CA PRO A 192 6.47 3.45 -11.41
C PRO A 192 7.59 4.45 -11.05
N GLN A 193 8.83 4.13 -11.44
CA GLN A 193 9.97 5.01 -11.24
C GLN A 193 9.77 6.34 -11.98
N GLY A 194 9.18 6.33 -13.18
CA GLY A 194 8.85 7.53 -13.94
C GLY A 194 8.01 8.52 -13.14
N LEU A 195 6.98 8.02 -12.43
CA LEU A 195 6.08 8.84 -11.61
C LEU A 195 6.77 9.45 -10.39
N TYR A 196 7.70 8.72 -9.75
CA TYR A 196 8.52 9.29 -8.68
C TYR A 196 9.29 10.51 -9.19
N TRP A 197 10.00 10.36 -10.31
CA TRP A 197 10.80 11.45 -10.86
C TRP A 197 9.94 12.60 -11.40
N ALA A 198 8.77 12.31 -11.97
CA ALA A 198 7.81 13.33 -12.38
C ALA A 198 7.39 14.20 -11.19
N LYS A 199 6.99 13.57 -10.08
CA LYS A 199 6.60 14.25 -8.83
C LYS A 199 7.73 15.12 -8.30
N HIS A 200 8.95 14.58 -8.21
CA HIS A 200 10.09 15.33 -7.68
C HIS A 200 10.61 16.41 -8.65
N ASN A 201 10.37 16.25 -9.95
CA ASN A 201 10.61 17.30 -10.92
C ASN A 201 9.66 18.49 -10.73
N LEU A 202 8.41 18.28 -10.29
CA LEU A 202 7.50 19.37 -9.93
C LEU A 202 8.10 20.25 -8.83
N PHE A 203 8.67 19.64 -7.78
CA PHE A 203 9.36 20.36 -6.70
C PHE A 203 10.63 21.07 -7.18
N SER A 204 11.38 20.44 -8.09
CA SER A 204 12.60 21.02 -8.67
C SER A 204 12.28 22.23 -9.57
N LYS A 205 11.21 22.15 -10.37
CA LYS A 205 10.71 23.26 -11.20
C LYS A 205 10.32 24.47 -10.38
N ASP A 206 9.83 24.24 -9.16
CA ASP A 206 9.47 25.30 -8.25
C ASP A 206 10.63 26.26 -7.91
N ILE A 207 11.85 25.73 -7.91
CA ILE A 207 13.08 26.45 -7.58
C ILE A 207 13.91 26.81 -8.82
N GLY A 208 13.34 26.64 -10.02
CA GLY A 208 13.94 26.98 -11.31
C GLY A 208 14.85 25.89 -11.90
N LEU A 209 14.77 24.65 -11.41
CA LEU A 209 15.50 23.50 -11.94
C LEU A 209 14.58 22.61 -12.79
N ASP A 210 15.11 21.80 -13.70
CA ASP A 210 14.26 20.93 -14.54
C ASP A 210 14.99 19.65 -14.93
N LEU A 211 14.50 18.52 -14.40
CA LEU A 211 15.04 17.18 -14.63
C LEU A 211 14.75 16.63 -16.02
N THR A 212 13.81 17.22 -16.77
CA THR A 212 13.46 16.72 -18.12
C THR A 212 14.64 16.76 -19.10
N ARG A 213 15.61 17.65 -18.87
CA ARG A 213 16.81 17.80 -19.70
C ARG A 213 17.85 16.70 -19.48
N TYR A 214 17.67 15.92 -18.42
CA TYR A 214 18.63 14.91 -17.97
C TYR A 214 18.01 13.50 -17.98
N LEU A 215 16.87 13.30 -18.65
CA LEU A 215 16.27 11.97 -18.82
C LEU A 215 17.26 11.01 -19.49
N GLY A 216 17.34 9.78 -18.98
CA GLY A 216 18.33 8.77 -19.40
C GLY A 216 19.76 9.02 -18.92
N GLU A 217 20.04 10.17 -18.25
CA GLU A 217 21.36 10.47 -17.73
C GLU A 217 21.55 9.96 -16.30
N THR A 218 22.82 9.69 -15.98
CA THR A 218 23.27 9.37 -14.63
C THR A 218 23.70 10.64 -13.89
N VAL A 219 23.15 10.83 -12.68
CA VAL A 219 23.41 11.95 -11.76
C VAL A 219 23.83 11.43 -10.38
N VAL A 220 24.42 12.31 -9.55
CA VAL A 220 24.73 12.02 -8.15
C VAL A 220 23.64 12.64 -7.28
N ALA A 221 22.95 11.83 -6.49
CA ALA A 221 22.01 12.30 -5.48
C ALA A 221 22.70 12.42 -4.13
N HIS A 222 22.54 13.58 -3.50
CA HIS A 222 23.01 13.90 -2.16
C HIS A 222 21.82 13.99 -1.21
N THR A 223 21.77 13.12 -0.20
CA THR A 223 20.80 13.18 0.90
C THR A 223 21.45 13.88 2.09
N ILE A 224 20.89 15.02 2.48
CA ILE A 224 21.51 15.95 3.43
C ILE A 224 20.53 16.23 4.55
N LEU A 225 20.86 15.79 5.77
CA LEU A 225 20.08 16.14 6.95
C LEU A 225 20.16 17.64 7.23
N LEU A 226 19.01 18.26 7.51
CA LEU A 226 18.89 19.70 7.78
C LEU A 226 18.73 19.97 9.28
N LYS A 227 19.15 21.17 9.72
CA LYS A 227 18.93 21.62 11.10
C LYS A 227 17.48 22.02 11.34
N GLU A 228 16.88 22.65 10.34
CA GLU A 228 15.49 23.07 10.39
C GLU A 228 14.56 21.90 10.12
N MET A 229 13.42 21.87 10.81
CA MET A 229 12.33 20.97 10.46
C MET A 229 11.38 21.69 9.51
N TRP A 230 10.95 21.00 8.46
CA TRP A 230 9.78 21.40 7.70
C TRP A 230 8.54 21.19 8.56
N ASP A 231 7.93 22.31 8.97
CA ASP A 231 6.75 22.33 9.83
C ASP A 231 5.48 21.96 9.05
N ASP A 232 5.13 20.70 9.15
CA ASP A 232 3.90 20.07 8.65
C ASP A 232 3.02 19.57 9.82
N GLY A 233 3.36 19.93 11.06
CA GLY A 233 2.76 19.40 12.28
C GLY A 233 3.27 18.02 12.73
N LEU A 234 4.27 17.44 12.05
CA LEU A 234 4.95 16.19 12.44
C LEU A 234 6.36 16.49 12.95
N LYS A 235 6.76 15.83 14.04
CA LYS A 235 8.12 15.96 14.59
C LYS A 235 9.05 14.89 13.99
N MET A 236 9.38 15.02 12.71
CA MET A 236 10.41 14.17 12.08
C MET A 236 11.49 15.04 11.45
N ASN A 237 12.70 14.48 11.33
CA ASN A 237 13.82 15.12 10.69
C ASN A 237 13.53 15.39 9.21
N THR A 238 14.03 16.53 8.72
CA THR A 238 13.89 16.93 7.32
C THR A 238 15.23 16.74 6.62
N GLU A 239 15.18 16.13 5.45
CA GLU A 239 16.33 15.96 4.57
C GLU A 239 16.13 16.80 3.31
N ALA A 240 17.22 17.32 2.77
CA ALA A 240 17.26 17.81 1.40
C ALA A 240 17.85 16.73 0.50
N ILE A 241 17.16 16.43 -0.59
CA ILE A 241 17.73 15.69 -1.70
C ILE A 241 18.18 16.69 -2.75
N VAL A 242 19.45 16.61 -3.16
CA VAL A 242 20.02 17.46 -4.20
C VAL A 242 20.69 16.59 -5.25
N LEU A 243 20.33 16.77 -6.51
CA LEU A 243 20.94 16.07 -7.64
C LEU A 243 22.02 16.95 -8.27
N GLU A 244 23.19 16.37 -8.49
CA GLU A 244 24.32 17.01 -9.14
C GLU A 244 24.72 16.25 -10.42
N LYS A 245 25.01 16.99 -11.48
CA LYS A 245 25.58 16.49 -12.73
C LYS A 245 26.73 17.39 -13.15
N ASP A 246 27.92 16.82 -13.34
CA ASP A 246 29.11 17.53 -13.80
C ASP A 246 29.43 18.80 -12.99
N GLY A 247 29.19 18.76 -11.66
CA GLY A 247 29.41 19.88 -10.75
C GLY A 247 28.31 20.95 -10.76
N GLU A 248 27.18 20.72 -11.44
CA GLU A 248 26.00 21.59 -11.45
C GLU A 248 24.81 20.94 -10.74
N VAL A 249 24.05 21.74 -9.98
CA VAL A 249 22.81 21.27 -9.35
C VAL A 249 21.70 21.23 -10.39
N VAL A 250 21.11 20.05 -10.59
CA VAL A 250 20.11 19.81 -11.64
C VAL A 250 18.70 19.56 -11.11
N GLY A 251 18.57 19.22 -9.83
CA GLY A 251 17.27 19.10 -9.14
C GLY A 251 17.46 19.15 -7.63
N ALA A 252 16.41 19.56 -6.90
CA ALA A 252 16.41 19.49 -5.45
C ALA A 252 15.00 19.56 -4.86
N TRP A 253 14.79 18.88 -3.74
CA TRP A 253 13.55 18.87 -2.96
C TRP A 253 13.83 18.55 -1.48
N LEU A 254 12.81 18.72 -0.65
CA LEU A 254 12.77 18.28 0.74
C LEU A 254 12.10 16.92 0.82
N GLU A 255 12.57 16.10 1.75
CA GLU A 255 11.99 14.80 2.05
C GLU A 255 11.89 14.57 3.57
N LYS A 256 10.86 13.83 3.99
CA LYS A 256 10.61 13.49 5.40
C LYS A 256 9.93 12.13 5.50
N GLY A 257 10.53 11.24 6.30
CA GLY A 257 10.00 9.90 6.54
C GLY A 257 9.84 9.04 5.28
N GLY A 258 10.54 9.36 4.19
CA GLY A 258 10.49 8.63 2.91
C GLY A 258 9.22 8.80 2.08
N GLU A 259 8.13 9.34 2.62
CA GLU A 259 6.86 9.45 1.89
C GLU A 259 6.48 10.91 1.58
N MET A 260 6.94 11.83 2.43
CA MET A 260 6.57 13.24 2.34
C MET A 260 7.65 14.01 1.61
N ALA A 261 7.22 14.83 0.66
CA ALA A 261 8.13 15.68 -0.10
C ALA A 261 7.53 17.05 -0.39
N ALA A 262 8.42 18.04 -0.54
CA ALA A 262 8.07 19.40 -0.90
C ALA A 262 9.21 20.08 -1.67
N SER A 263 8.92 21.21 -2.30
CA SER A 263 9.96 22.12 -2.79
C SER A 263 10.79 22.69 -1.64
N LEU A 264 11.99 23.20 -1.94
CA LEU A 264 12.77 23.96 -0.95
C LEU A 264 12.04 25.24 -0.48
N GLN A 265 10.97 25.67 -1.16
CA GLN A 265 10.07 26.74 -0.72
C GLN A 265 8.97 26.27 0.24
N ARG A 266 9.01 25.00 0.70
CA ARG A 266 8.03 24.39 1.62
C ARG A 266 6.63 24.22 1.02
N ARG A 267 6.52 24.29 -0.31
CA ARG A 267 5.27 24.01 -1.04
C ARG A 267 5.18 22.53 -1.37
N ASP A 268 4.07 21.92 -0.99
CA ASP A 268 3.82 20.51 -1.25
C ASP A 268 3.27 20.26 -2.66
N PHE A 269 2.92 19.00 -2.96
CA PHE A 269 2.40 18.66 -4.28
C PHE A 269 1.06 19.35 -4.56
N ALA A 270 0.14 19.39 -3.61
CA ALA A 270 -1.17 20.00 -3.79
C ALA A 270 -1.07 21.52 -4.07
N ASP A 271 -0.16 22.20 -3.36
CA ASP A 271 0.14 23.62 -3.56
C ASP A 271 0.66 23.91 -4.98
N LEU A 272 1.50 23.02 -5.51
CA LEU A 272 2.20 23.21 -6.78
C LEU A 272 1.40 22.72 -8.00
N ALA A 273 0.75 21.57 -7.89
CA ALA A 273 -0.02 20.99 -8.97
C ALA A 273 -1.31 21.78 -9.22
N GLY A 274 -1.94 22.33 -8.17
CA GLY A 274 -3.19 23.08 -8.27
C GLY A 274 -4.42 22.25 -8.68
N VAL A 275 -4.24 20.94 -8.92
CA VAL A 275 -5.25 19.95 -9.30
C VAL A 275 -5.00 18.66 -8.52
N SER A 276 -5.92 17.70 -8.60
CA SER A 276 -5.71 16.42 -7.93
C SER A 276 -4.59 15.60 -8.57
N TRP A 277 -3.97 14.69 -7.80
CA TRP A 277 -2.94 13.75 -8.29
C TRP A 277 -3.28 13.13 -9.65
N ASP A 278 -4.47 12.57 -9.77
CA ASP A 278 -4.91 11.87 -10.98
C ASP A 278 -5.11 12.80 -12.18
N GLU A 279 -5.64 14.00 -11.92
CA GLU A 279 -5.80 15.03 -12.96
C GLU A 279 -4.44 15.53 -13.43
N TRP A 280 -3.50 15.75 -12.50
CA TRP A 280 -2.14 16.17 -12.81
C TRP A 280 -1.42 15.13 -13.69
N LEU A 281 -1.50 13.85 -13.32
CA LEU A 281 -0.90 12.74 -14.08
C LEU A 281 -1.41 12.65 -15.52
N GLN A 282 -2.68 12.96 -15.76
CA GLN A 282 -3.25 13.00 -17.10
C GLN A 282 -2.84 14.27 -17.86
N GLN A 283 -2.89 15.43 -17.20
CA GLN A 283 -2.56 16.72 -17.83
C GLN A 283 -1.10 16.80 -18.28
N GLU A 284 -0.18 16.30 -17.47
CA GLU A 284 1.24 16.25 -17.79
C GLU A 284 1.62 14.99 -18.60
N GLY A 285 0.63 14.16 -18.97
CA GLY A 285 0.78 13.05 -19.89
C GLY A 285 1.60 11.88 -19.34
N GLN A 286 1.69 11.70 -18.02
CA GLN A 286 2.35 10.54 -17.43
C GLN A 286 1.48 9.29 -17.46
N VAL A 287 0.15 9.44 -17.48
CA VAL A 287 -0.80 8.31 -17.51
C VAL A 287 -1.85 8.56 -18.59
N SER A 288 -2.19 7.50 -19.33
CA SER A 288 -3.34 7.47 -20.25
C SER A 288 -4.36 6.44 -19.79
N TYR A 289 -5.62 6.87 -19.67
CA TYR A 289 -6.78 5.99 -19.43
C TYR A 289 -7.58 5.69 -20.70
N THR A 290 -7.17 6.26 -21.83
CA THR A 290 -7.81 6.04 -23.13
C THR A 290 -7.09 5.00 -23.97
N ASP A 291 -5.86 4.64 -23.59
CA ASP A 291 -5.01 3.69 -24.30
C ASP A 291 -4.46 2.62 -23.36
N GLY A 292 -4.05 1.49 -23.93
CA GLY A 292 -3.43 0.39 -23.18
C GLY A 292 -4.40 -0.34 -22.22
N PRO A 293 -3.85 -1.10 -21.25
CA PRO A 293 -4.63 -1.95 -20.34
C PRO A 293 -5.68 -1.19 -19.52
N ASP A 294 -5.44 0.07 -19.19
CA ASP A 294 -6.38 0.86 -18.37
C ASP A 294 -7.66 1.20 -19.14
N ALA A 295 -7.56 1.36 -20.45
CA ALA A 295 -8.72 1.53 -21.33
C ALA A 295 -9.62 0.28 -21.32
N GLU A 296 -9.03 -0.92 -21.31
CA GLU A 296 -9.76 -2.19 -21.26
C GLU A 296 -10.49 -2.41 -19.93
N MET A 297 -10.03 -1.75 -18.87
CA MET A 297 -10.55 -1.89 -17.50
C MET A 297 -11.53 -0.78 -17.09
N LYS A 298 -11.76 0.21 -17.95
CA LYS A 298 -12.57 1.40 -17.62
C LYS A 298 -13.97 1.07 -17.11
N ASP A 299 -14.60 0.06 -17.70
CA ASP A 299 -15.96 -0.37 -17.38
C ASP A 299 -16.01 -1.53 -16.37
N TRP A 300 -14.86 -1.93 -15.82
CA TRP A 300 -14.84 -3.01 -14.83
C TRP A 300 -15.46 -2.56 -13.52
N THR A 301 -16.19 -3.48 -12.89
CA THR A 301 -16.62 -3.33 -11.51
C THR A 301 -15.45 -3.54 -10.55
N PRO A 302 -15.51 -3.00 -9.32
CA PRO A 302 -14.58 -3.32 -8.24
C PRO A 302 -14.32 -4.82 -8.06
N GLN A 303 -15.37 -5.63 -8.11
CA GLN A 303 -15.25 -7.08 -7.96
C GLN A 303 -14.44 -7.72 -9.09
N GLN A 304 -14.61 -7.24 -10.34
CA GLN A 304 -13.82 -7.73 -11.47
C GLN A 304 -12.33 -7.38 -11.31
N VAL A 305 -12.00 -6.19 -10.82
CA VAL A 305 -10.62 -5.78 -10.50
C VAL A 305 -10.00 -6.71 -9.45
N ILE A 306 -10.70 -6.99 -8.35
CA ILE A 306 -10.25 -7.90 -7.29
C ILE A 306 -10.03 -9.31 -7.83
N LEU A 307 -11.00 -9.85 -8.58
CA LEU A 307 -10.89 -11.18 -9.16
C LEU A 307 -9.71 -11.27 -10.12
N LYS A 308 -9.51 -10.24 -10.96
CA LYS A 308 -8.39 -10.21 -11.90
C LYS A 308 -7.04 -10.16 -11.19
N TYR A 309 -6.95 -9.41 -10.09
CA TYR A 309 -5.73 -9.31 -9.30
C TYR A 309 -5.26 -10.66 -8.77
N TYR A 310 -6.16 -11.42 -8.13
CA TYR A 310 -5.82 -12.75 -7.63
C TYR A 310 -5.65 -13.79 -8.74
N GLU A 311 -6.39 -13.69 -9.85
CA GLU A 311 -6.13 -14.50 -11.05
C GLU A 311 -4.72 -14.26 -11.60
N ALA A 312 -4.29 -13.00 -11.66
CA ALA A 312 -2.97 -12.63 -12.14
C ALA A 312 -1.86 -13.22 -11.26
N ILE A 313 -2.03 -13.16 -9.93
CA ILE A 313 -1.11 -13.81 -8.96
C ILE A 313 -1.06 -15.33 -9.18
N GLN A 314 -2.22 -15.97 -9.28
CA GLN A 314 -2.33 -17.42 -9.48
C GLN A 314 -1.61 -17.88 -10.77
N ASN A 315 -1.58 -17.03 -11.79
CA ASN A 315 -0.93 -17.29 -13.07
C ASN A 315 0.52 -16.78 -13.14
N GLY A 316 1.07 -16.25 -12.04
CA GLY A 316 2.42 -15.67 -12.00
C GLY A 316 2.57 -14.39 -12.82
N ASN A 317 1.47 -13.76 -13.25
CA ASN A 317 1.45 -12.53 -14.03
C ASN A 317 1.45 -11.30 -13.10
N TYR A 318 2.54 -11.12 -12.37
CA TYR A 318 2.64 -10.05 -11.37
C TYR A 318 2.57 -8.65 -11.97
N ALA A 319 3.05 -8.45 -13.21
CA ALA A 319 2.90 -7.17 -13.91
C ALA A 319 1.42 -6.75 -14.03
N THR A 320 0.52 -7.69 -14.34
CA THR A 320 -0.92 -7.42 -14.36
C THR A 320 -1.45 -7.12 -12.95
N ALA A 321 -1.00 -7.88 -11.94
CA ALA A 321 -1.40 -7.63 -10.56
C ALA A 321 -1.02 -6.21 -10.08
N TYR A 322 0.22 -5.78 -10.36
CA TYR A 322 0.68 -4.43 -10.02
C TYR A 322 0.00 -3.34 -10.85
N ASN A 323 -0.33 -3.62 -12.12
CA ASN A 323 -1.10 -2.67 -12.92
C ASN A 323 -2.50 -2.41 -12.34
N LEU A 324 -3.04 -3.33 -11.54
CA LEU A 324 -4.34 -3.15 -10.89
C LEU A 324 -4.27 -2.27 -9.63
N TYR A 325 -3.09 -1.87 -9.17
CA TYR A 325 -2.94 -0.88 -8.10
C TYR A 325 -3.21 0.53 -8.60
N SER A 326 -3.81 1.37 -7.75
CA SER A 326 -4.00 2.81 -8.02
C SER A 326 -2.65 3.50 -8.08
N LYS A 327 -2.54 4.62 -8.81
CA LYS A 327 -1.23 5.29 -8.94
C LYS A 327 -0.74 5.84 -7.60
N ALA A 328 -1.67 6.29 -6.77
CA ALA A 328 -1.35 6.66 -5.41
C ALA A 328 -0.87 5.47 -4.57
N TYR A 329 -1.51 4.30 -4.63
CA TYR A 329 -1.05 3.15 -3.87
C TYR A 329 0.34 2.68 -4.33
N GLN A 330 0.59 2.69 -5.64
CA GLN A 330 1.91 2.38 -6.17
C GLN A 330 3.01 3.33 -5.65
N SER A 331 2.68 4.59 -5.33
CA SER A 331 3.64 5.56 -4.78
C SER A 331 4.16 5.17 -3.39
N THR A 332 3.40 4.39 -2.62
CA THR A 332 3.81 3.89 -1.29
C THR A 332 4.98 2.91 -1.36
N PHE A 333 5.24 2.34 -2.54
CA PHE A 333 6.35 1.40 -2.75
C PHE A 333 7.68 2.10 -3.07
N TRP A 334 7.73 3.42 -3.15
CA TRP A 334 8.97 4.15 -3.47
C TRP A 334 10.04 4.07 -2.38
N THR A 335 9.64 3.94 -1.12
CA THR A 335 10.57 4.00 0.03
C THR A 335 10.44 2.85 1.01
N TYR A 336 9.54 1.91 0.72
CA TYR A 336 9.41 0.65 1.46
C TYR A 336 10.71 -0.15 1.31
N GLU A 337 11.39 -0.43 2.43
CA GLU A 337 12.50 -1.39 2.63
C GLU A 337 13.96 -0.90 2.63
N THR A 338 14.31 0.31 2.19
CA THR A 338 15.75 0.70 2.21
C THR A 338 15.98 2.14 2.63
N GLY A 339 16.25 2.38 3.92
CA GLY A 339 16.80 3.66 4.40
C GLY A 339 18.22 3.97 3.87
N GLN A 340 18.64 3.32 2.79
CA GLN A 340 19.95 3.42 2.14
C GLN A 340 19.87 3.76 0.64
N THR A 341 18.67 3.81 0.04
CA THR A 341 18.53 4.19 -1.38
C THR A 341 17.46 5.27 -1.53
N LEU A 342 17.60 6.13 -2.54
CA LEU A 342 16.69 7.27 -2.80
C LEU A 342 15.28 6.79 -3.14
N ILE A 343 15.22 5.70 -3.90
CA ILE A 343 14.00 5.11 -4.42
C ILE A 343 14.25 3.61 -4.54
N ALA A 344 13.29 2.81 -4.11
CA ALA A 344 13.24 1.40 -4.43
C ALA A 344 13.22 1.21 -5.97
N LYS A 345 13.83 0.12 -6.43
CA LYS A 345 13.97 -0.19 -7.87
C LYS A 345 13.03 -1.30 -8.33
N GLU A 346 12.35 -1.93 -7.39
CA GLU A 346 11.43 -3.02 -7.63
C GLU A 346 10.32 -3.00 -6.59
N TRP A 347 9.24 -3.71 -6.88
CA TRP A 347 8.16 -3.91 -5.94
C TRP A 347 8.65 -4.69 -4.71
N SER A 348 8.22 -4.28 -3.51
CA SER A 348 8.46 -5.03 -2.28
C SER A 348 8.03 -6.49 -2.43
N ARG A 349 8.83 -7.41 -1.91
CA ARG A 349 8.58 -8.85 -1.94
C ARG A 349 8.00 -9.39 -0.63
N GLY A 350 7.73 -8.53 0.35
CA GLY A 350 7.27 -8.90 1.68
C GLY A 350 5.74 -8.92 1.85
N GLY A 351 5.28 -9.45 2.98
CA GLY A 351 3.90 -9.35 3.44
C GLY A 351 2.85 -9.87 2.44
N LEU A 352 1.83 -9.04 2.17
CA LEU A 352 0.72 -9.34 1.25
C LEU A 352 1.03 -8.95 -0.22
N SER A 353 2.31 -8.72 -0.56
CA SER A 353 2.73 -8.44 -1.93
C SER A 353 2.35 -9.59 -2.89
N PRO A 354 1.94 -9.29 -4.14
CA PRO A 354 1.70 -10.29 -5.18
C PRO A 354 2.82 -11.33 -5.27
N GLN A 355 4.07 -10.90 -5.16
CA GLN A 355 5.25 -11.76 -5.30
C GLN A 355 5.50 -12.68 -4.10
N ASN A 356 4.91 -12.41 -2.93
CA ASN A 356 4.98 -13.31 -1.78
C ASN A 356 3.90 -14.41 -1.86
N LEU A 357 2.86 -14.25 -2.70
CA LEU A 357 1.81 -15.24 -2.88
C LEU A 357 2.19 -16.23 -3.98
N THR A 358 2.44 -17.49 -3.58
CA THR A 358 2.72 -18.61 -4.51
C THR A 358 1.45 -19.29 -5.02
N PHE A 359 0.35 -19.10 -4.30
CA PHE A 359 -0.98 -19.57 -4.65
C PHE A 359 -2.00 -18.59 -4.06
N ALA A 360 -3.03 -18.26 -4.83
CA ALA A 360 -4.15 -17.46 -4.34
C ALA A 360 -5.42 -17.80 -5.13
N LYS A 361 -6.38 -18.41 -4.46
CA LYS A 361 -7.69 -18.73 -5.04
C LYS A 361 -8.80 -18.02 -4.29
N VAL A 362 -9.52 -17.16 -4.99
CA VAL A 362 -10.71 -16.50 -4.45
C VAL A 362 -11.81 -17.53 -4.22
N ILE A 363 -12.31 -17.58 -2.98
CA ILE A 363 -13.47 -18.38 -2.56
C ILE A 363 -14.72 -17.51 -2.58
N ASP A 364 -14.62 -16.29 -2.07
CA ASP A 364 -15.76 -15.39 -1.92
C ASP A 364 -15.32 -13.92 -1.91
N VAL A 365 -16.20 -13.03 -2.38
CA VAL A 365 -16.00 -11.57 -2.39
C VAL A 365 -17.29 -10.91 -1.92
N GLN A 366 -17.23 -10.23 -0.78
CA GLN A 366 -18.40 -9.56 -0.19
C GLN A 366 -18.11 -8.08 -0.01
N ALA A 367 -19.00 -7.23 -0.51
CA ALA A 367 -18.93 -5.80 -0.21
C ALA A 367 -19.15 -5.58 1.30
N VAL A 368 -18.32 -4.73 1.89
CA VAL A 368 -18.39 -4.37 3.31
C VAL A 368 -18.71 -2.89 3.40
N LYS A 369 -19.55 -2.51 4.36
CA LYS A 369 -19.73 -1.08 4.66
C LYS A 369 -18.44 -0.57 5.28
N ALA A 370 -17.90 0.52 4.73
CA ALA A 370 -16.89 1.30 5.41
C ALA A 370 -17.43 1.72 6.79
N PRO A 371 -16.62 1.66 7.86
CA PRO A 371 -17.02 2.16 9.16
C PRO A 371 -17.36 3.66 9.08
N ASP A 372 -18.35 4.10 9.85
CA ASP A 372 -18.79 5.52 9.88
C ASP A 372 -17.67 6.47 10.37
N VAL A 373 -16.64 5.94 11.03
CA VAL A 373 -15.45 6.67 11.50
C VAL A 373 -14.29 6.41 10.54
N TRP A 374 -14.49 6.74 9.29
CA TRP A 374 -13.40 6.75 8.32
C TRP A 374 -12.75 8.13 8.35
N VAL A 375 -11.53 8.19 8.88
CA VAL A 375 -10.63 9.28 8.52
C VAL A 375 -10.05 8.86 7.17
N PRO A 376 -10.12 9.69 6.12
CA PRO A 376 -9.58 9.34 4.83
C PRO A 376 -8.19 8.76 4.94
N ALA A 377 -7.73 7.91 4.02
CA ALA A 377 -6.32 7.50 3.99
C ALA A 377 -5.35 8.72 3.95
N GLU A 378 -5.87 9.93 3.64
CA GLU A 378 -5.22 11.23 3.87
C GLU A 378 -4.92 11.56 5.36
N SER A 379 -5.38 10.76 6.32
CA SER A 379 -5.14 10.95 7.76
C SER A 379 -3.71 10.64 8.15
N TYR A 380 -2.97 9.92 7.31
CA TYR A 380 -1.56 10.21 7.17
C TYR A 380 -1.45 11.52 6.39
N LYS A 381 -1.35 12.64 7.13
CA LYS A 381 -1.01 13.98 6.65
C LYS A 381 0.22 14.04 5.72
N GLY A 382 0.88 12.91 5.47
CA GLY A 382 2.04 12.76 4.62
C GLY A 382 1.76 12.48 3.13
N SER A 383 0.64 11.86 2.74
CA SER A 383 0.31 11.75 1.32
C SER A 383 -0.35 13.04 0.82
N ARG A 384 0.43 14.12 0.75
CA ARG A 384 0.03 15.45 0.24
C ARG A 384 -0.16 15.48 -1.28
N LEU A 385 -0.57 14.36 -1.89
CA LEU A 385 -0.84 14.26 -3.33
C LEU A 385 -2.14 15.00 -3.74
N GLY A 386 -2.86 15.64 -2.80
CA GLY A 386 -4.05 16.43 -3.09
C GLY A 386 -5.16 15.60 -3.75
N ARG A 387 -5.33 14.34 -3.31
CA ARG A 387 -6.22 13.38 -3.97
C ARG A 387 -7.68 13.79 -3.79
N LYS A 388 -8.51 13.47 -4.79
CA LYS A 388 -9.95 13.72 -4.77
C LYS A 388 -10.68 12.57 -5.46
N PRO A 389 -10.63 11.34 -4.90
CA PRO A 389 -11.25 10.19 -5.54
C PRO A 389 -12.76 10.40 -5.71
N VAL A 390 -13.30 9.91 -6.82
CA VAL A 390 -14.74 10.04 -7.14
C VAL A 390 -15.55 8.84 -6.67
N GLY A 391 -14.89 7.79 -6.19
CA GLY A 391 -15.55 6.62 -5.61
C GLY A 391 -14.56 5.72 -4.87
N GLU A 392 -15.03 5.15 -3.76
CA GLU A 392 -14.28 4.22 -2.93
C GLU A 392 -15.22 3.11 -2.46
N GLN A 393 -14.73 1.87 -2.44
CA GLN A 393 -15.48 0.72 -1.94
C GLN A 393 -14.54 -0.25 -1.23
N GLN A 394 -15.09 -1.00 -0.29
CA GLN A 394 -14.34 -2.02 0.45
C GLN A 394 -14.98 -3.38 0.30
N TYR A 395 -14.14 -4.41 0.19
CA TYR A 395 -14.55 -5.79 0.08
C TYR A 395 -13.80 -6.66 1.08
N GLN A 396 -14.49 -7.63 1.66
CA GLN A 396 -13.88 -8.77 2.32
C GLN A 396 -13.74 -9.88 1.27
N VAL A 397 -12.52 -10.33 1.08
CA VAL A 397 -12.14 -11.36 0.12
C VAL A 397 -11.68 -12.59 0.89
N THR A 398 -12.44 -13.68 0.77
CA THR A 398 -12.02 -14.97 1.34
C THR A 398 -11.19 -15.71 0.30
N LEU A 399 -9.97 -16.10 0.67
CA LEU A 399 -8.97 -16.65 -0.22
C LEU A 399 -8.41 -17.94 0.38
N ASP A 400 -8.12 -18.92 -0.46
CA ASP A 400 -7.16 -19.98 -0.13
C ASP A 400 -5.79 -19.55 -0.66
N VAL A 401 -4.82 -19.36 0.23
CA VAL A 401 -3.51 -18.77 -0.11
C VAL A 401 -2.35 -19.62 0.37
N LYS A 402 -1.22 -19.49 -0.33
CA LYS A 402 0.09 -19.97 0.15
C LYS A 402 1.15 -18.91 -0.02
N TYR A 403 1.91 -18.68 1.03
CA TYR A 403 2.98 -17.70 1.03
C TYR A 403 4.33 -18.33 0.71
N LYS A 404 5.19 -17.58 0.01
CA LYS A 404 6.58 -17.95 -0.23
C LYS A 404 7.38 -17.82 1.07
N THR A 405 7.20 -16.70 1.75
CA THR A 405 7.76 -16.41 3.07
C THR A 405 6.60 -16.28 4.04
N GLN A 406 6.66 -17.03 5.15
CA GLN A 406 5.61 -16.99 6.17
C GLN A 406 5.40 -15.56 6.66
N THR A 407 4.12 -15.18 6.71
CA THR A 407 3.66 -13.90 7.25
C THR A 407 2.98 -14.15 8.59
N GLU A 408 2.45 -13.11 9.24
CA GLU A 408 1.56 -13.31 10.40
C GLU A 408 0.31 -14.12 10.03
N GLN A 409 -0.10 -14.09 8.76
CA GLN A 409 -1.19 -14.90 8.23
C GLN A 409 -0.66 -16.28 7.81
N PRO A 410 -1.25 -17.38 8.33
CA PRO A 410 -0.86 -18.73 7.96
C PRO A 410 -1.32 -19.09 6.55
N ASP A 411 -0.73 -20.11 5.94
CA ASP A 411 -1.26 -20.71 4.73
C ASP A 411 -2.69 -21.27 4.94
N GLY A 412 -3.49 -21.29 3.87
CA GLY A 412 -4.85 -21.82 3.85
C GLY A 412 -5.91 -20.74 3.69
N ILE A 413 -7.07 -20.94 4.29
CA ILE A 413 -8.23 -20.06 4.10
C ILE A 413 -8.12 -18.83 4.99
N ASN A 414 -7.89 -17.67 4.39
CA ASN A 414 -7.82 -16.37 5.05
C ASN A 414 -8.91 -15.42 4.53
N ALA A 415 -9.27 -14.46 5.36
CA ALA A 415 -10.10 -13.32 4.96
C ALA A 415 -9.21 -12.07 4.93
N LEU A 416 -9.09 -11.46 3.76
CA LEU A 416 -8.42 -10.18 3.56
C LEU A 416 -9.45 -9.11 3.25
N PHE A 417 -9.13 -7.86 3.57
CA PHE A 417 -9.91 -6.71 3.17
C PHE A 417 -9.18 -5.99 2.04
N VAL A 418 -9.93 -5.62 1.01
CA VAL A 418 -9.41 -4.92 -0.16
C VAL A 418 -10.20 -3.63 -0.33
N GLY A 419 -9.49 -2.51 -0.26
CA GLY A 419 -10.00 -1.22 -0.67
C GLY A 419 -9.79 -1.01 -2.16
N VAL A 420 -10.82 -0.56 -2.86
CA VAL A 420 -10.73 -0.13 -4.25
C VAL A 420 -11.13 1.33 -4.37
N VAL A 421 -10.50 2.03 -5.31
CA VAL A 421 -10.70 3.44 -5.57
C VAL A 421 -10.95 3.68 -7.05
N LYS A 422 -11.71 4.73 -7.34
CA LYS A 422 -11.83 5.34 -8.65
C LYS A 422 -11.30 6.77 -8.54
N GLU A 423 -10.09 7.01 -9.04
CA GLU A 423 -9.36 8.26 -8.79
C GLU A 423 -9.97 9.47 -9.53
N SER A 424 -10.55 9.25 -10.71
CA SER A 424 -11.38 10.23 -11.44
C SER A 424 -12.49 9.56 -12.24
N GLN A 425 -13.36 10.35 -12.87
CA GLN A 425 -14.46 9.81 -13.69
C GLN A 425 -13.95 8.93 -14.85
N ASN A 426 -12.77 9.24 -15.39
CA ASN A 426 -12.17 8.55 -16.52
C ASN A 426 -11.28 7.38 -16.13
N ALA A 427 -10.75 7.38 -14.90
CA ALA A 427 -9.92 6.30 -14.39
C ALA A 427 -10.73 4.99 -14.22
N PRO A 428 -10.14 3.81 -14.50
CA PRO A 428 -10.74 2.54 -14.09
C PRO A 428 -10.74 2.40 -12.56
N TRP A 429 -11.51 1.44 -12.05
CA TRP A 429 -11.36 1.03 -10.66
C TRP A 429 -10.00 0.36 -10.44
N LYS A 430 -9.35 0.66 -9.32
CA LYS A 430 -8.03 0.11 -8.94
C LYS A 430 -8.01 -0.29 -7.47
N ILE A 431 -7.10 -1.18 -7.09
CA ILE A 431 -6.82 -1.54 -5.69
C ILE A 431 -6.02 -0.41 -5.04
N GLU A 432 -6.51 0.07 -3.90
CA GLU A 432 -5.90 1.13 -3.10
C GLU A 432 -5.13 0.59 -1.90
N TRP A 433 -5.56 -0.54 -1.35
CA TRP A 433 -4.87 -1.22 -0.25
C TRP A 433 -5.41 -2.64 -0.10
N ILE A 434 -4.59 -3.49 0.51
CA ILE A 434 -4.95 -4.85 0.91
C ILE A 434 -4.46 -5.04 2.36
N ASP A 435 -5.34 -5.51 3.24
CA ASP A 435 -5.05 -5.62 4.66
C ASP A 435 -5.77 -6.81 5.30
N THR A 436 -5.44 -7.13 6.55
CA THR A 436 -6.06 -8.20 7.34
C THR A 436 -7.29 -7.72 8.11
N SER A 437 -7.50 -6.40 8.18
CA SER A 437 -8.66 -5.76 8.82
C SER A 437 -9.31 -4.73 7.90
N ALA A 438 -10.59 -4.47 8.15
CA ALA A 438 -11.32 -3.37 7.52
C ALA A 438 -10.70 -2.01 7.90
N ARG A 439 -10.68 -1.06 6.97
CA ARG A 439 -10.28 0.33 7.23
C ARG A 439 -11.49 1.24 7.33
#